data_AF-A0AAW1XLB0-F1
#
_entry.id   AF-A0AAW1XLB0-F1
#
_cell.length_a   1.000
_cell.length_b   1.000
_cell.length_c   1.000
_cell.angle_alpha   90.00
_cell.angle_beta   90.00
_cell.angle_gamma   90.00
#
_symmetry.space_group_name_H-M   'P 1'
#
loop_
_entity.id
_entity.type
_entity.pdbx_description
1 polymer ?
#
loop_
_entity_poly.entity_id
_entity_poly.type
_entity_poly.pdbx_seq_one_letter_code
_entity_poly.pdbx_strand_id
1 'polypeptide(L)' 'MGERFGFLDVALVAYYSWFHSFETLGNFSIEAECPKLISWAKRCMQKESVSKSLADPKKVYEYVVELKKRLGVE' A
#
# COMPACT_ATOMS: atom_id res chain seq x y z
N MET A 1 -19.62 -13.20 -4.38
CA MET A 1 -19.29 -11.95 -3.65
C MET A 1 -17.93 -11.46 -4.13
N GLY A 2 -17.74 -10.17 -4.35
CA GLY A 2 -16.43 -9.61 -4.75
C GLY A 2 -16.24 -9.32 -6.25
N GLU A 3 -17.30 -9.30 -7.06
CA GLU A 3 -17.20 -8.87 -8.47
C GLU A 3 -17.14 -7.34 -8.63
N ARG A 4 -17.64 -6.61 -7.64
CA ARG A 4 -17.68 -5.16 -7.63
C ARG A 4 -16.75 -4.61 -6.56
N PHE A 5 -16.02 -3.57 -6.94
CA PHE A 5 -15.24 -2.76 -6.02
C PHE A 5 -16.19 -2.07 -5.02
N GLY A 6 -15.94 -2.27 -3.73
CA GLY A 6 -16.82 -1.83 -2.66
C GLY A 6 -16.06 -1.29 -1.45
N PHE A 7 -16.77 -1.19 -0.33
CA PHE A 7 -16.28 -0.53 0.88
C PHE A 7 -14.96 -1.11 1.40
N LEU A 8 -14.85 -2.44 1.49
CA LEU A 8 -13.61 -3.09 1.95
C LEU A 8 -12.46 -2.87 0.98
N ASP A 9 -12.74 -2.77 -0.33
CA ASP A 9 -11.69 -2.48 -1.29
C ASP A 9 -11.14 -1.05 -1.10
N VAL A 10 -12.02 -0.08 -0.86
CA VAL A 10 -11.64 1.31 -0.56
C VAL A 10 -10.81 1.39 0.71
N ALA A 11 -11.26 0.73 1.78
CA ALA A 11 -10.57 0.75 3.07
C ALA A 11 -9.17 0.12 2.98
N LEU A 12 -9.05 -1.01 2.27
CA LEU A 12 -7.80 -1.76 2.21
C LEU A 12 -6.82 -1.19 1.17
N VAL A 13 -7.30 -0.67 0.03
CA VAL A 13 -6.41 -0.25 -1.06
C VAL A 13 -5.60 0.99 -0.69
N ALA A 14 -6.07 1.77 0.29
CA ALA A 14 -5.33 2.87 0.90
C ALA A 14 -3.93 2.46 1.38
N TYR A 15 -3.76 1.20 1.83
CA TYR A 15 -2.48 0.68 2.31
C TYR A 15 -1.53 0.26 1.19
N TYR A 16 -2.00 0.14 -0.06
CA TYR A 16 -1.14 -0.29 -1.16
C TYR A 16 0.06 0.65 -1.37
N SER A 17 -0.12 1.96 -1.21
CA SER A 17 0.99 2.92 -1.28
C SER A 17 2.01 2.77 -0.14
N TRP A 18 1.61 2.15 0.98
CA TRP A 18 2.46 1.90 2.15
C TRP A 18 3.23 0.58 2.07
N PHE A 19 2.82 -0.33 1.18
CA PHE A 19 3.44 -1.67 1.07
C PHE A 19 4.95 -1.59 0.85
N HIS A 20 5.42 -0.69 -0.01
CA HIS A 20 6.84 -0.47 -0.21
C HIS A 20 7.58 -0.11 1.10
N SER A 21 6.95 0.69 1.96
CA SER A 21 7.53 1.06 3.25
C SER A 21 7.59 -0.14 4.20
N PHE A 22 6.52 -0.95 4.23
CA PHE A 22 6.49 -2.15 5.06
C PHE A 22 7.52 -3.19 4.62
N GLU A 23 7.63 -3.47 3.32
CA GLU A 23 8.61 -4.42 2.78
C GLU A 23 10.04 -3.96 3.07
N THR A 24 10.34 -2.67 2.83
CA THR A 24 11.68 -2.12 3.01
C THR A 24 12.09 -2.09 4.49
N LEU A 25 11.21 -1.63 5.38
CA LEU A 25 11.52 -1.50 6.81
C LEU A 25 11.43 -2.84 7.55
N GLY A 26 10.55 -3.74 7.12
CA GLY A 26 10.36 -5.05 7.72
C GLY A 26 11.23 -6.15 7.10
N ASN A 27 11.96 -5.86 6.02
CA ASN A 27 12.82 -6.80 5.29
C ASN A 27 12.08 -8.10 4.90
N PHE A 28 10.91 -7.96 4.29
CA PHE A 28 10.10 -9.07 3.78
C PHE A 28 9.44 -8.70 2.45
N SER A 29 8.83 -9.68 1.77
CA SER A 29 8.07 -9.45 0.53
C SER A 29 6.60 -9.80 0.73
N ILE A 30 5.72 -8.82 0.56
CA ILE A 30 4.27 -9.01 0.57
C ILE A 30 3.84 -9.84 -0.65
N GLU A 31 4.49 -9.67 -1.79
CA GLU A 31 4.18 -10.45 -3.00
C GLU A 31 4.51 -11.94 -2.83
N ALA A 32 5.62 -12.27 -2.15
CA ALA A 32 6.00 -13.65 -1.88
C ALA A 32 5.01 -14.35 -0.93
N GLU A 33 4.59 -13.68 0.14
CA GLU A 33 3.69 -14.26 1.16
C GLU A 33 2.22 -14.21 0.73
N CYS A 34 1.82 -13.11 0.08
CA CYS A 34 0.43 -12.78 -0.23
C CYS A 34 0.24 -12.41 -1.72
N PRO A 35 0.55 -13.30 -2.68
CA PRO A 35 0.49 -12.98 -4.12
C PRO A 35 -0.93 -12.60 -4.60
N LYS A 36 -1.97 -13.17 -3.97
CA LYS A 36 -3.37 -12.81 -4.25
C LYS A 36 -3.71 -11.39 -3.82
N LEU A 37 -3.11 -10.90 -2.74
CA LEU A 37 -3.30 -9.53 -2.25
C LEU A 37 -2.67 -8.53 -3.22
N ILE A 38 -1.43 -8.78 -3.65
CA ILE A 38 -0.78 -7.91 -4.64
C ILE A 38 -1.53 -7.92 -5.97
N SER A 39 -1.99 -9.09 -6.42
CA SER A 39 -2.81 -9.20 -7.63
C SER A 39 -4.11 -8.41 -7.49
N TRP A 40 -4.76 -8.45 -6.33
CA TRP A 40 -5.95 -7.64 -6.04
C TRP A 40 -5.64 -6.13 -6.05
N ALA A 41 -4.56 -5.71 -5.40
CA ALA A 41 -4.20 -4.29 -5.35
C ALA A 41 -3.84 -3.74 -6.73
N LYS A 42 -3.06 -4.50 -7.54
CA LYS A 42 -2.76 -4.17 -8.95
C LYS A 42 -4.03 -4.02 -9.79
N ARG A 43 -5.08 -4.83 -9.56
CA ARG A 43 -6.39 -4.66 -10.21
C ARG A 43 -7.12 -3.40 -9.73
N CYS A 44 -7.08 -3.08 -8.43
CA CYS A 44 -7.66 -1.85 -7.90
C CYS A 44 -6.99 -0.60 -8.51
N MET A 45 -5.67 -0.63 -8.72
CA MET A 45 -4.92 0.46 -9.36
C MET A 45 -5.32 0.76 -10.81
N GLN A 46 -6.01 -0.16 -11.50
CA GLN A 46 -6.55 0.11 -12.83
C GLN A 46 -7.75 1.07 -12.81
N LYS A 47 -8.33 1.34 -11.63
CA LYS A 47 -9.38 2.35 -11.46
C LYS A 47 -8.74 3.72 -11.33
N GLU A 48 -9.15 4.64 -12.20
CA GLU A 48 -8.67 6.02 -12.22
C GLU A 48 -8.87 6.73 -10.87
N SER A 49 -10.00 6.48 -10.19
CA SER A 49 -10.26 7.04 -8.87
C SER A 49 -9.25 6.57 -7.83
N VAL A 50 -8.84 5.29 -7.87
CA VAL A 50 -7.85 4.74 -6.94
C VAL A 50 -6.47 5.27 -7.26
N SER A 51 -6.06 5.21 -8.54
CA SER A 51 -4.71 5.64 -8.94
C SER A 51 -4.47 7.13 -8.74
N LYS A 52 -5.49 7.98 -8.88
CA LYS A 52 -5.40 9.42 -8.59
C LYS A 52 -5.44 9.76 -7.10
N SER A 53 -6.02 8.90 -6.26
CA SER A 53 -6.15 9.16 -4.82
C SER A 53 -4.94 8.70 -4.00
N LEU A 54 -4.19 7.70 -4.46
CA LEU A 54 -3.04 7.17 -3.72
C LEU A 54 -1.76 7.96 -4.00
N ALA A 55 -1.00 8.22 -2.94
CA ALA A 55 0.32 8.82 -3.04
C ALA A 55 1.33 7.84 -3.66
N ASP A 56 2.39 8.40 -4.25
CA ASP A 56 3.51 7.62 -4.77
C ASP A 56 4.18 6.80 -3.62
N PRO A 57 4.43 5.49 -3.81
CA PRO A 57 4.99 4.64 -2.74
C PRO A 57 6.36 5.11 -2.20
N LYS A 58 7.19 5.76 -3.02
CA LYS A 58 8.49 6.29 -2.58
C LYS A 58 8.30 7.51 -1.69
N LYS A 59 7.37 8.41 -2.04
CA LYS A 59 7.01 9.55 -1.18
C LYS A 59 6.45 9.11 0.17
N VAL A 60 5.64 8.04 0.18
CA VAL A 60 5.15 7.45 1.43
C VAL A 60 6.31 6.91 2.25
N TYR A 61 7.27 6.21 1.62
CA TYR A 61 8.47 5.72 2.32
C TYR A 61 9.31 6.84 2.92
N GLU A 62 9.59 7.90 2.16
CA GLU A 62 10.30 9.09 2.66
C GLU A 62 9.57 9.70 3.88
N TYR A 63 8.25 9.83 3.81
CA TYR A 63 7.43 10.30 4.91
C TYR A 63 7.51 9.37 6.14
N VAL A 64 7.47 8.05 5.95
CA VAL A 64 7.58 7.08 7.06
C VAL A 64 8.95 7.17 7.72
N VAL A 65 10.04 7.30 6.95
CA VAL A 65 11.39 7.50 7.48
C VAL A 65 11.47 8.78 8.32
N GLU A 66 10.87 9.87 7.85
CA GLU A 66 10.80 11.11 8.63
C GLU A 66 9.95 10.96 9.90
N LEU A 67 8.80 10.28 9.80
CA LEU A 67 7.91 10.02 10.94
C LEU A 67 8.62 9.20 12.01
N LYS A 68 9.35 8.13 11.63
CA LYS A 68 10.17 7.32 12.53
C LYS A 68 11.14 8.20 13.34
N LYS A 69 11.86 9.10 12.66
CA LYS A 69 12.79 10.05 13.31
C LYS A 69 12.08 10.99 14.28
N ARG A 70 10.94 11.58 13.86
CA ARG A 70 10.15 12.49 14.71
C ARG A 70 9.59 11.79 15.96
N LEU A 71 9.27 10.51 15.85
CA LEU A 71 8.75 9.70 16.96
C LEU A 71 9.85 9.09 17.83
N GLY A 72 11.13 9.24 17.48
CA GLY A 72 12.25 8.60 18.19
C GLY A 72 12.25 7.08 18.08
N VAL A 73 11.61 6.53 17.05
CA VAL A 73 11.55 5.11 16.75
C VAL A 73 12.51 4.88 15.58
N GLU A 74 13.82 4.87 15.85
CA GLU A 74 14.82 4.41 14.87
C GLU A 74 15.03 2.90 14.97
#